data_AF-A0A498M9N1-F1
#
_entry.id   AF-A0A498M9N1-F1
#
_cell.length_a   1.000
_cell.length_b   1.000
_cell.length_c   1.000
_cell.angle_alpha   90.00
_cell.angle_beta   90.00
_cell.angle_gamma   90.00
#
_symmetry.space_group_name_H-M   'P 1'
#
loop_
_entity.id
_entity.type
_entity.pdbx_description
1 polymer ?
#
loop_
_entity_poly.entity_id
_entity_poly.type
_entity_poly.pdbx_seq_one_letter_code
_entity_poly.pdbx_strand_id
1 'polypeptide(L)'
;MMLFSNLIQEFDSRFEDFRHNTADFELFAQSFTISVDAVRDDLQMELIALQCDSELKHKFTSLPLIDFYKCIPANRECYPLREYSGN
;
A
#
# COMPACT_ATOMS: atom_id res chain seq x y z
N MET A 1 -37.57 -9.73 -8.36
CA MET A 1 -36.91 -8.84 -7.37
C MET A 1 -35.92 -9.59 -6.46
N MET A 2 -36.17 -10.83 -6.04
CA MET A 2 -35.26 -11.62 -5.17
C MET A 2 -33.89 -12.02 -5.77
N LEU A 3 -33.76 -12.11 -7.10
CA LEU A 3 -32.49 -12.53 -7.71
C LEU A 3 -31.37 -11.49 -7.50
N PHE A 4 -31.72 -10.20 -7.61
CA PHE A 4 -30.75 -9.11 -7.41
C PHE A 4 -30.34 -8.98 -5.94
N SER A 5 -31.27 -9.14 -4.99
CA SER A 5 -30.92 -9.09 -3.57
C SER A 5 -29.99 -10.22 -3.17
N ASN A 6 -30.21 -11.44 -3.68
CA ASN A 6 -29.33 -12.57 -3.40
C ASN A 6 -27.94 -12.38 -4.02
N LEU A 7 -27.86 -11.83 -5.24
CA LEU A 7 -26.58 -11.54 -5.88
C LEU A 7 -25.79 -10.46 -5.11
N ILE A 8 -26.46 -9.42 -4.63
CA ILE A 8 -25.84 -8.37 -3.82
C ILE A 8 -25.32 -8.96 -2.51
N GLN A 9 -26.12 -9.77 -1.81
CA GLN A 9 -25.70 -10.41 -0.57
C GLN A 9 -24.50 -11.35 -0.77
N GLU A 10 -24.49 -12.14 -1.85
CA GLU A 10 -23.35 -13.00 -2.20
C GLU A 10 -22.10 -12.17 -2.53
N PHE A 11 -22.26 -11.03 -3.21
CA PHE A 11 -21.15 -10.11 -3.48
C PHE A 11 -20.61 -9.52 -2.18
N ASP A 12 -21.50 -9.01 -1.32
CA ASP A 12 -21.09 -8.45 -0.04
C ASP A 12 -20.37 -9.49 0.81
N SER A 13 -20.88 -10.72 0.90
CA SER A 13 -20.24 -11.81 1.63
C SER A 13 -18.86 -12.18 1.05
N ARG A 14 -18.76 -12.34 -0.27
CA ARG A 14 -17.51 -12.76 -0.93
C ARG A 14 -16.41 -11.71 -0.92
N PHE A 15 -16.75 -10.43 -0.85
CA PHE A 15 -15.81 -9.30 -0.82
C PHE A 15 -15.76 -8.64 0.56
N GLU A 16 -16.16 -9.35 1.60
CA GLU A 16 -16.13 -8.84 2.97
C GLU A 16 -14.70 -8.56 3.45
N ASP A 17 -13.76 -9.41 3.08
CA ASP A 17 -12.33 -9.22 3.29
C ASP A 17 -11.80 -7.93 2.64
N PHE A 18 -12.29 -7.55 1.46
CA PHE A 18 -11.89 -6.28 0.83
C PHE A 18 -12.28 -5.06 1.68
N ARG A 19 -13.44 -5.13 2.33
CA ARG A 19 -13.89 -4.08 3.25
C ARG A 19 -13.05 -4.03 4.51
N HIS A 20 -12.69 -5.19 5.06
CA HIS A 20 -11.80 -5.27 6.21
C HIS A 20 -10.40 -4.70 5.92
N ASN A 21 -9.88 -4.92 4.71
CA ASN A 21 -8.55 -4.46 4.30
C ASN A 21 -8.56 -3.08 3.60
N THR A 22 -9.66 -2.32 3.70
CA THR A 22 -9.80 -1.03 2.99
C THR A 22 -8.71 -0.03 3.39
N ALA A 23 -8.33 0.02 4.67
CA ALA A 23 -7.25 0.90 5.13
C ALA A 23 -5.89 0.55 4.50
N ASP A 24 -5.59 -0.75 4.36
CA ASP A 24 -4.37 -1.21 3.71
C ASP A 24 -4.38 -0.86 2.21
N PHE A 25 -5.52 -1.01 1.54
CA PHE A 25 -5.66 -0.58 0.15
C PHE A 25 -5.49 0.93 -0.03
N GLU A 26 -6.01 1.73 0.89
CA GLU A 26 -5.83 3.18 0.88
C GLU A 26 -4.36 3.56 1.07
N LEU A 27 -3.65 2.90 1.98
CA LEU A 27 -2.20 3.03 2.13
C LEU A 27 -1.45 2.72 0.82
N PHE A 28 -1.77 1.60 0.15
CA PHE A 28 -1.12 1.27 -1.13
C PHE A 28 -1.47 2.25 -2.25
N ALA A 29 -2.74 2.66 -2.35
CA ALA A 29 -3.22 3.59 -3.37
C ALA A 29 -2.65 5.00 -3.18
N GLN A 30 -2.41 5.41 -1.93
CA GLN A 30 -1.98 6.77 -1.56
C GLN A 30 -0.61 6.79 -0.87
N SER A 31 0.25 5.83 -1.18
CA SER A 31 1.55 5.64 -0.51
C SER A 31 2.43 6.90 -0.42
N PHE A 32 2.32 7.85 -1.36
CA PHE A 32 3.09 9.09 -1.37
C PHE A 32 2.41 10.32 -0.75
N THR A 33 1.15 10.20 -0.33
CA THR A 33 0.31 11.31 0.15
C THR A 33 -0.41 11.02 1.46
N ILE A 34 -0.57 9.76 1.84
CA ILE A 34 -1.15 9.37 3.13
C ILE A 34 -0.25 9.83 4.27
N SER A 35 -0.88 10.32 5.35
CA SER A 35 -0.15 10.71 6.56
C SER A 35 0.50 9.49 7.20
N VAL A 36 1.77 9.61 7.59
CA VAL A 36 2.49 8.54 8.30
C VAL A 36 1.79 8.21 9.62
N ASP A 37 1.29 9.22 10.34
CA ASP A 37 0.60 9.03 11.62
C ASP A 37 -0.76 8.31 11.49
N ALA A 38 -1.30 8.20 10.27
CA ALA A 38 -2.56 7.50 10.01
C ALA A 38 -2.36 6.00 9.74
N VAL A 39 -1.12 5.53 9.75
CA VAL A 39 -0.75 4.15 9.41
C VAL A 39 -0.25 3.44 10.67
N ARG A 40 -0.42 2.12 10.70
CA ARG A 40 0.06 1.26 11.80
C ARG A 40 1.55 1.50 12.07
N ASP A 41 1.91 1.55 13.35
CA ASP A 41 3.27 1.88 13.81
C ASP A 41 4.36 0.99 13.19
N ASP A 42 4.04 -0.29 12.92
CA ASP A 42 4.96 -1.24 12.30
C ASP A 42 5.32 -0.90 10.85
N LEU A 43 4.50 -0.11 10.16
CA LEU A 43 4.69 0.28 8.76
C LEU A 43 5.16 1.74 8.60
N GLN A 44 5.12 2.55 9.66
CA GLN A 44 5.46 3.99 9.56
C GLN A 44 6.88 4.23 9.04
N MET A 45 7.86 3.44 9.50
CA MET A 45 9.25 3.57 9.05
C MET A 45 9.44 3.20 7.58
N GLU A 46 8.74 2.16 7.11
CA GLU A 46 8.77 1.75 5.70
C GLU A 46 8.11 2.80 4.81
N LEU A 47 6.98 3.36 5.27
CA LEU A 47 6.29 4.43 4.57
C LEU A 47 7.14 5.71 4.49
N ILE A 48 7.81 6.10 5.58
CA ILE A 48 8.75 7.24 5.56
C ILE A 48 9.86 6.99 4.53
N ALA A 49 10.48 5.80 4.56
CA ALA A 49 11.53 5.46 3.60
C ALA A 49 11.01 5.52 2.15
N LEU A 50 9.81 5.01 1.90
CA LEU A 50 9.17 5.06 0.59
C LEU A 50 8.88 6.51 0.15
N GLN A 51 8.33 7.34 1.03
CA GLN A 51 7.97 8.74 0.72
C GLN A 51 9.19 9.65 0.52
N CYS A 52 10.33 9.33 1.14
CA CYS A 52 11.61 10.01 0.96
C CYS A 52 12.28 9.71 -0.41
N ASP A 53 11.87 8.64 -1.10
CA ASP A 53 12.38 8.30 -2.43
C ASP A 53 11.77 9.24 -3.49
N SER A 54 12.40 10.41 -3.65
CA SER A 54 11.93 11.46 -4.58
C SER A 54 11.87 11.01 -6.04
N GLU A 55 12.75 10.11 -6.47
CA GLU A 55 12.74 9.55 -7.82
C GLU A 55 11.54 8.63 -8.01
N LEU A 56 11.28 7.75 -7.05
CA LEU A 56 10.10 6.87 -7.09
C LEU A 56 8.80 7.65 -6.97
N LYS A 57 8.75 8.69 -6.12
CA LYS A 57 7.61 9.61 -6.02
C LYS A 57 7.35 10.33 -7.33
N HIS A 58 8.40 10.77 -8.02
CA HIS A 58 8.29 11.36 -9.34
C HIS A 58 7.77 10.34 -10.35
N LYS A 59 8.30 9.10 -10.38
CA LYS A 59 7.80 8.04 -11.26
C LYS A 59 6.33 7.70 -10.99
N PHE A 60 5.91 7.63 -9.73
CA PHE A 60 4.52 7.37 -9.35
C PHE A 60 3.55 8.44 -9.87
N THR A 61 3.97 9.71 -9.88
CA THR A 61 3.14 10.83 -10.33
C THR A 61 3.21 11.11 -11.83
N SER A 62 4.28 10.67 -12.50
CA SER A 62 4.54 10.95 -13.93
C SER A 62 4.20 9.80 -14.87
N LEU A 63 4.11 8.57 -14.38
CA LEU A 63 3.85 7.39 -15.19
C LEU A 63 2.42 6.88 -14.99
N PRO A 64 1.81 6.25 -16.01
CA PRO A 64 0.66 5.39 -15.80
C PRO A 64 0.99 4.31 -14.75
N LEU A 65 0.02 3.99 -13.89
CA LEU A 65 0.22 3.08 -12.77
C LEU A 65 0.84 1.73 -13.18
N ILE A 66 0.41 1.19 -14.33
CA ILE A 66 0.94 -0.07 -14.87
C ILE A 66 2.42 0.01 -15.24
N ASP A 67 2.89 1.17 -15.71
CA ASP A 67 4.27 1.38 -16.11
C ASP A 67 5.16 1.68 -14.90
N PHE A 68 4.60 2.38 -13.90
CA PHE A 68 5.24 2.55 -12.61
C PHE A 68 5.58 1.20 -11.95
N TYR A 69 4.63 0.26 -11.87
CA TYR A 69 4.87 -1.04 -11.22
C TYR A 69 5.90 -1.90 -11.96
N LYS A 70 6.08 -1.73 -13.27
CA LYS A 70 7.18 -2.39 -14.02
C LYS A 70 8.56 -1.86 -13.63
N CYS A 71 8.64 -0.64 -13.09
CA CYS A 71 9.88 -0.02 -12.66
C CYS A 71 10.28 -0.36 -11.22
N ILE A 72 9.41 -1.02 -10.43
CA ILE A 72 9.76 -1.46 -9.08
C ILE A 72 10.58 -2.75 -9.18
N PRO A 73 11.85 -2.76 -8.73
CA PRO A 73 12.65 -3.98 -8.74
C PRO A 73 12.06 -5.00 -7.77
N ALA A 74 12.05 -6.27 -8.18
CA ALA A 74 11.44 -7.38 -7.43
C ALA A 74 12.08 -7.68 -6.06
N ASN A 75 13.19 -7.04 -5.68
CA ASN A 75 13.97 -7.34 -4.48
C ASN A 75 14.23 -6.17 -3.52
N ARG A 76 13.33 -5.18 -3.40
CA ARG A 76 13.51 -4.06 -2.44
C ARG A 76 13.72 -4.50 -0.97
N GLU A 77 13.54 -5.77 -0.64
CA GLU A 77 13.82 -6.39 0.66
C GLU A 77 15.31 -6.64 0.95
N CYS A 78 16.19 -5.67 0.72
CA CYS A 78 17.51 -5.69 1.33
C CYS A 78 17.74 -4.39 2.09
N TYR A 79 16.91 -4.16 3.10
CA TYR A 79 17.33 -3.31 4.20
C TYR A 79 18.44 -4.06 4.93
N PRO A 80 19.69 -3.54 4.97
CA PRO A 80 20.65 -4.09 5.92
C PRO A 80 20.01 -3.93 7.30
N LEU A 81 19.79 -5.05 7.98
CA LEU A 81 19.37 -5.07 9.39
C LEU A 81 20.28 -4.06 10.10
N ARG A 82 19.69 -3.02 10.69
CA ARG A 82 20.44 -2.10 11.54
C ARG A 82 21.10 -2.97 12.61
N GLU A 83 22.40 -3.19 12.48
CA GLU A 83 23.22 -3.60 13.61
C GLU A 83 23.07 -2.48 14.62
N TYR A 84 22.20 -2.68 15.60
CA TYR A 84 22.18 -1.88 16.80
C TYR A 84 23.54 -2.10 17.48
N SER A 85 24.52 -1.28 17.12
CA SER A 85 25.74 -1.15 17.93
C SER A 85 25.31 -0.47 19.23
N GLY A 86 24.96 -1.28 20.23
CA GLY A 86 24.84 -0.80 21.59
C GLY A 86 26.20 -0.25 22.04
N ASN A 87 26.24 1.04 22.31
CA ASN A 87 27.16 1.66 23.26
C ASN A 87 26.35 2.06 24.49
#